data_AF-A0A536VF10-F1
#
_entry.id   AF-A0A536VF10-F1
#
_cell.length_a   1.000
_cell.length_b   1.000
_cell.length_c   1.000
_cell.angle_alpha   90.00
_cell.angle_beta   90.00
_cell.angle_gamma   90.00
#
_symmetry.space_group_name_H-M   'P 1'
#
loop_
_entity.id
_entity.type
_entity.pdbx_description
1 polymer ?
#
loop_
_entity_poly.entity_id
_entity_poly.type
_entity_poly.pdbx_seq_one_letter_code
_entity_poly.pdbx_strand_id
1 'polypeptide(L)' 'MVVLDQGKPIFAEPHAFDDAAWVGYRLTEILPVPLLAKQKLLELTDSLGRLSILQRFLESRGLAAA' A
#
# COMPACT_ATOMS: atom_id res chain seq x y z
N MET A 1 -2.95 -2.57 10.26
CA MET A 1 -2.91 -1.60 9.15
C MET A 1 -2.72 -0.20 9.74
N VAL A 2 -1.80 0.62 9.22
CA VAL A 2 -1.53 1.96 9.78
C VAL A 2 -2.55 2.95 9.21
N VAL A 3 -3.57 3.30 10.00
CA VAL A 3 -4.61 4.30 9.61
C VAL A 3 -4.45 5.64 10.34
N LEU A 4 -3.61 5.66 11.38
CA LEU A 4 -3.33 6.81 12.21
C LEU A 4 -1.81 7.00 12.29
N ASP A 5 -1.36 8.25 12.16
CA ASP A 5 0.01 8.67 12.49
C ASP A 5 -0.08 9.76 13.57
N GLN A 6 0.50 9.50 14.74
CA GLN A 6 0.40 10.41 15.91
C GLN A 6 -1.06 10.83 16.23
N GLY A 7 -2.00 9.91 16.09
CA GLY A 7 -3.44 10.18 16.31
C GLY A 7 -4.14 10.95 15.18
N LYS A 8 -3.44 11.31 14.10
CA LYS A 8 -4.03 11.95 12.92
C LYS A 8 -4.39 10.90 11.86
N PRO A 9 -5.58 10.97 11.24
CA PRO A 9 -5.94 10.06 10.17
C PRO A 9 -5.01 10.25 8.97
N ILE A 10 -4.42 9.15 8.51
CA ILE A 10 -3.59 9.12 7.30
C ILE A 10 -4.48 8.98 6.06
N PHE A 11 -5.58 8.24 6.20
CA PHE A 11 -6.54 7.97 5.12
C PHE A 11 -7.91 8.54 5.45
N ALA A 12 -8.53 9.19 4.47
CA ALA A 12 -9.90 9.67 4.58
C ALA A 12 -10.89 8.50 4.71
N GLU A 13 -11.93 8.70 5.52
CA GLU A 13 -13.08 7.79 5.64
C GLU A 13 -14.06 7.97 4.46
N PRO A 14 -14.87 6.94 4.13
CA PRO A 14 -14.88 5.60 4.74
C PRO A 14 -13.70 4.74 4.27
N HIS A 15 -13.17 3.92 5.18
CA HIS A 15 -12.14 2.95 4.84
C HIS A 15 -12.78 1.69 4.23
N ALA A 16 -12.16 1.15 3.17
CA ALA A 16 -12.59 -0.09 2.52
C ALA A 16 -11.48 -1.15 2.65
N PHE A 17 -11.31 -1.68 3.86
CA PHE A 17 -10.22 -2.61 4.17
C PHE A 17 -10.36 -3.98 3.49
N ASP A 18 -11.56 -4.33 3.04
CA ASP A 18 -11.91 -5.52 2.29
C ASP A 18 -11.77 -5.33 0.77
N ASP A 19 -11.55 -4.10 0.30
CA ASP A 19 -11.30 -3.80 -1.10
C ASP A 19 -9.79 -3.75 -1.40
N ALA A 20 -9.30 -4.75 -2.14
CA ALA A 20 -7.91 -4.86 -2.56
C ALA A 20 -7.42 -3.63 -3.34
N ALA A 21 -8.28 -2.99 -4.13
CA ALA A 21 -7.93 -1.78 -4.87
C ALA A 21 -7.64 -0.64 -3.89
N TRP A 22 -8.56 -0.38 -2.97
CA TRP A 22 -8.43 0.64 -1.93
C TRP A 22 -7.16 0.40 -1.09
N VAL A 23 -6.97 -0.81 -0.56
CA VAL A 23 -5.80 -1.16 0.25
C VAL A 23 -4.51 -0.99 -0.54
N GLY A 24 -4.46 -1.49 -1.77
CA GLY A 24 -3.26 -1.40 -2.62
C GLY A 24 -2.86 0.04 -2.94
N TYR A 25 -3.83 0.91 -3.22
CA TYR A 25 -3.56 2.33 -3.45
C TYR A 25 -3.03 3.01 -2.18
N ARG A 26 -3.73 2.84 -1.05
CA ARG A 26 -3.34 3.47 0.23
C ARG A 26 -1.96 3.04 0.72
N LEU A 27 -1.63 1.76 0.60
CA LEU A 27 -0.29 1.27 0.91
C LEU A 27 0.77 1.88 -0.01
N THR A 28 0.50 2.00 -1.31
CA THR A 28 1.43 2.60 -2.27
C THR A 28 1.72 4.07 -1.96
N GLU A 29 0.73 4.82 -1.48
CA GLU A 29 0.89 6.23 -1.11
C GLU A 29 1.84 6.43 0.07
N ILE A 30 1.74 5.59 1.11
CA ILE A 30 2.50 5.76 2.36
C ILE A 30 3.87 5.10 2.35
N LEU A 31 4.10 4.11 1.48
CA LEU A 31 5.37 3.39 1.48
C LEU A 31 6.51 4.31 1.01
N PRO A 32 7.69 4.23 1.67
CA PRO A 32 8.88 5.00 1.31
C PRO A 32 9.59 4.36 0.10
N VAL A 33 8.91 4.30 -1.04
CA VAL A 33 9.46 3.84 -2.33
C VAL A 33 9.87 5.03 -3.21
N PRO A 34 10.84 4.86 -4.12
CA PRO A 34 11.18 5.89 -5.11
C PRO A 34 9.95 6.33 -5.91
N LEU A 35 9.88 7.62 -6.26
CA LEU A 35 8.71 8.22 -6.93
C LEU A 35 8.32 7.48 -8.21
N LEU A 36 9.30 7.08 -9.03
CA LEU A 36 9.04 6.33 -10.26
C LEU A 36 8.41 4.95 -9.98
N ALA A 37 8.83 4.28 -8.90
CA ALA A 37 8.23 3.00 -8.51
C ALA A 37 6.79 3.21 -8.01
N LYS A 38 6.55 4.29 -7.24
CA LYS A 38 5.22 4.69 -6.80
C LYS A 38 4.29 4.93 -7.99
N GLN A 39 4.73 5.70 -8.98
CA GLN A 39 3.96 5.95 -10.20
C GLN A 39 3.58 4.65 -10.91
N LYS A 40 4.55 3.76 -11.16
CA LYS A 40 4.29 2.46 -11.80
C LYS A 40 3.28 1.62 -11.03
N LEU A 41 3.37 1.59 -9.70
CA LEU A 41 2.42 0.87 -8.84
C LEU A 41 1.01 1.44 -8.92
N LEU A 42 0.88 2.77 -8.97
CA LEU A 42 -0.41 3.47 -9.08
C LEU A 42 -1.06 3.29 -10.47
N GLU A 43 -0.27 3.06 -11.52
CA GLU A 43 -0.75 2.82 -12.89
C GLU A 43 -1.23 1.38 -13.13
N LEU A 44 -0.89 0.43 -12.25
CA LEU A 44 -1.38 -0.95 -12.36
C LEU A 44 -2.90 -1.00 -12.20
N THR A 45 -3.61 -1.74 -13.05
CA THR A 45 -5.05 -1.97 -12.91
C THR A 45 -5.38 -3.26 -12.15
N ASP A 46 -4.45 -4.22 -12.13
CA ASP A 46 -4.55 -5.44 -11.33
C ASP A 46 -4.25 -5.16 -9.85
N SER A 47 -5.31 -5.14 -9.05
CA SER A 47 -5.24 -4.83 -7.61
C SER A 47 -4.52 -5.93 -6.82
N LEU A 48 -4.73 -7.21 -7.18
CA LEU A 48 -4.06 -8.32 -6.51
C LEU A 48 -2.59 -8.40 -6.92
N GLY A 49 -2.29 -8.18 -8.20
CA GLY A 49 -0.92 -8.05 -8.70
C GLY A 49 -0.16 -6.94 -7.99
N ARG A 50 -0.78 -5.77 -7.79
CA ARG A 50 -0.19 -4.67 -7.00
C ARG A 50 0.13 -5.12 -5.57
N LEU A 51 -0.83 -5.72 -4.86
CA LEU A 51 -0.62 -6.20 -3.49
C LEU A 51 0.50 -7.25 -3.42
N SER A 52 0.60 -8.15 -4.40
CA SER A 52 1.66 -9.14 -4.47
C SER A 52 3.06 -8.50 -4.63
N ILE A 53 3.17 -7.42 -5.41
CA ILE A 53 4.42 -6.66 -5.54
C ILE A 53 4.76 -5.94 -4.22
N LEU A 54 3.77 -5.32 -3.59
CA LEU A 54 3.94 -4.64 -2.30
C LEU A 54 4.35 -5.63 -1.20
N GLN A 55 3.75 -6.82 -1.17
CA GLN A 55 4.11 -7.89 -0.24
C GLN A 55 5.58 -8.29 -0.41
N ARG A 56 6.01 -8.61 -1.64
CA ARG A 56 7.42 -8.95 -1.93
C ARG A 56 8.38 -7.84 -1.54
N PHE A 57 7.99 -6.58 -1.76
CA PHE A 57 8.78 -5.43 -1.33
C PHE A 57 8.94 -5.39 0.20
N LEU A 58 7.87 -5.64 0.96
CA LEU A 58 7.91 -5.68 2.43
C LEU A 58 8.74 -6.87 2.94
N GLU A 59 8.57 -8.06 2.35
CA GLU A 59 9.34 -9.27 2.68
C GLU A 59 10.84 -9.04 2.47
N SER A 60 11.24 -8.42 1.34
CA SER A 60 12.64 -8.10 1.06
C SER A 60 13.30 -7.17 2.10
N ARG A 61 12.48 -6.47 2.90
CA ARG A 61 12.91 -5.57 3.97
C ARG A 61 12.72 -6.17 5.36
N GLY A 62 12.26 -7.41 5.47
CA GLY A 62 11.93 -8.07 6.73
C GLY A 62 10.72 -7.49 7.46
N LEU A 63 9.81 -6.84 6.73
CA LEU A 63 8.63 -6.15 7.29
C LEU A 63 7.32 -6.95 7.11
N ALA A 64 7.37 -8.09 6.44
CA ALA A 64 6.27 -9.02 6.29
C ALA A 64 6.77 -10.45 6.54
N ALA A 65 5.90 -11.32 7.06
CA ALA A 65 6.19 -12.74 7.20
C ALA A 65 6.30 -13.37 5.80
N ALA A 66 7.30 -14.25 5.63
CA ALA A 66 7.46 -15.08 4.44
C ALA A 66 6.40 -16.19 4.37
#